data_AF-A0A4P6XS51-F1
#
_entry.id   AF-A0A4P6XS51-F1
#
_cell.length_a   1.000
_cell.length_b   1.000
_cell.length_c   1.000
_cell.angle_alpha   90.00
_cell.angle_beta   90.00
_cell.angle_gamma   90.00
#
_symmetry.space_group_name_H-M   'P 1'
#
loop_
_entity.id
_entity.type
_entity.pdbx_description
1 polymer ?
#
loop_
_entity_poly.entity_id
_entity_poly.type
_entity_poly.pdbx_seq_one_letter_code
_entity_poly.pdbx_strand_id
1 'polypeptide(L)'
;MARFTFSVPFGSLFKLKPGRFNYALEQDIRAKLDTLPSVTKIYANPDGTPRVPSDSEFKTIAELQNLFYKRNHLQWNFILPGIPKEQLDLFKDNTQDLQNFQFVGKDAGKVVDKIPYKDETTGELKWRVVRETEKAEGWELPYFYIILPVFFYVLYLKYTAQMKKRADEGPEWAQKELRLRAMEEYFHGDTEKAKQFLSNEGKSERELRDRDDLVVARILAGDYDKLASLKKKMPEGLVPQPERDAKIGI
;
A
#
# COMPACT_ATOMS: atom_id res chain seq x y z
N MET A 1 -25.98 1.02 8.59
CA MET A 1 -24.66 1.59 8.97
C MET A 1 -23.74 0.46 9.39
N ALA A 2 -22.82 0.03 8.52
CA ALA A 2 -21.82 -0.96 8.86
C ALA A 2 -20.75 -0.29 9.76
N ARG A 3 -20.66 -0.70 11.03
CA ARG A 3 -19.61 -0.27 11.94
C ARG A 3 -18.36 -1.10 11.61
N PHE A 4 -17.45 -0.53 10.83
CA PHE A 4 -16.12 -1.09 10.66
C PHE A 4 -15.32 -0.89 11.94
N THR A 5 -15.22 -1.94 12.75
CA THR A 5 -14.32 -1.99 13.90
C THR A 5 -12.91 -2.31 13.40
N PHE A 6 -12.10 -1.27 13.19
CA PHE A 6 -10.69 -1.43 12.86
C PHE A 6 -9.90 -1.64 14.16
N SER A 7 -9.79 -2.88 14.64
CA SER A 7 -8.90 -3.20 15.76
C SER A 7 -7.47 -3.29 15.23
N VAL A 8 -6.73 -2.19 15.25
CA VAL A 8 -5.31 -2.25 14.91
C VAL A 8 -4.58 -2.95 16.07
N PRO A 9 -3.81 -4.03 15.83
CA PRO A 9 -3.18 -4.80 16.90
C PRO A 9 -1.85 -4.14 17.34
N PHE A 10 -1.83 -2.82 17.54
CA PHE A 10 -0.64 -2.12 18.04
C PHE A 10 -0.22 -2.60 19.44
N GLY A 11 -1.18 -3.12 20.23
CA GLY A 11 -0.88 -3.74 21.54
C GLY A 11 -0.14 -5.08 21.46
N SER A 12 0.00 -5.69 20.27
CA SER A 12 0.79 -6.91 20.05
C SER A 12 2.24 -6.60 19.66
N LEU A 13 2.49 -5.47 19.00
CA LEU A 13 3.83 -5.03 18.59
C LEU A 13 4.75 -4.77 19.80
N PHE A 14 4.20 -4.25 20.90
CA PHE A 14 4.95 -4.01 22.15
C PHE A 14 4.95 -5.19 23.14
N LYS A 15 4.28 -6.29 22.81
CA LYS A 15 4.29 -7.54 23.62
C LYS A 15 5.29 -8.57 23.11
N LEU A 16 6.01 -8.28 22.02
CA LEU A 16 7.17 -9.04 21.60
C LEU A 16 8.28 -8.83 22.63
N LYS A 17 8.31 -9.68 23.67
CA LYS A 17 9.53 -9.88 24.45
C LYS A 17 10.57 -10.42 23.47
N PRO A 18 11.64 -9.69 23.15
CA PRO A 18 12.70 -10.23 22.33
C PRO A 18 13.18 -11.51 23.02
N GLY A 19 13.15 -12.64 22.30
CA GLY A 19 13.66 -13.90 22.85
C GLY A 19 15.06 -13.67 23.38
N ARG A 20 15.40 -14.18 24.57
CA ARG A 20 16.78 -14.08 25.04
C ARG A 20 17.66 -14.93 24.13
N PHE A 21 18.81 -14.39 23.72
CA PHE A 21 19.82 -15.15 23.02
C PHE A 21 20.28 -16.33 23.89
N ASN A 22 20.30 -17.55 23.32
CA ASN A 22 20.69 -18.76 24.05
C ASN A 22 22.01 -19.29 23.51
N TYR A 23 23.09 -19.00 24.22
CA TYR A 23 24.43 -19.40 23.81
C TYR A 23 24.65 -20.92 23.85
N ALA A 24 24.12 -21.63 24.85
CA ALA A 24 24.24 -23.08 24.96
C ALA A 24 23.63 -23.79 23.74
N LEU A 25 22.52 -23.26 23.24
CA LEU A 25 21.88 -23.77 22.03
C LEU A 25 22.77 -23.59 20.78
N GLU A 26 23.48 -22.46 20.65
CA GLU A 26 24.41 -22.24 19.54
C GLU A 26 25.66 -23.14 19.64
N GLN A 27 26.11 -23.47 20.84
CA GLN A 27 27.18 -24.45 21.06
C GLN A 27 26.74 -25.86 20.66
N ASP A 28 25.53 -26.28 21.04
CA ASP A 28 24.97 -27.58 20.65
C ASP A 28 24.81 -27.72 19.13
N ILE A 29 24.39 -26.63 18.47
CA ILE A 29 24.31 -26.58 17.00
C ILE A 29 25.69 -26.74 16.39
N ARG A 30 26.69 -25.98 16.89
CA ARG A 30 28.05 -26.06 16.38
C ARG A 30 28.63 -27.46 16.52
N ALA A 31 28.47 -28.07 17.71
CA ALA A 31 28.92 -29.43 17.97
C ALA A 31 28.30 -30.44 16.97
N LYS A 32 27.02 -30.30 16.64
CA LYS A 32 26.37 -31.16 15.64
C LYS A 32 26.80 -30.86 14.21
N LEU A 33 26.99 -29.60 13.84
CA LEU A 33 27.51 -29.22 12.53
C LEU A 33 28.91 -29.80 12.29
N ASP A 34 29.77 -29.76 13.30
CA ASP A 34 31.15 -30.28 13.23
C ASP A 34 31.20 -31.81 13.14
N THR A 35 30.12 -32.54 13.48
CA THR A 35 30.05 -34.00 13.24
C THR A 35 29.76 -34.38 11.79
N LEU A 36 29.32 -33.43 10.96
CA LEU A 36 28.97 -33.68 9.57
C LEU A 36 30.23 -33.57 8.68
N PRO A 37 30.40 -34.45 7.68
CA PRO A 37 31.61 -34.48 6.86
C PRO A 37 31.77 -33.24 5.97
N SER A 38 30.65 -32.64 5.54
CA SER A 38 30.66 -31.36 4.83
C SER A 38 29.28 -30.72 4.88
N VAL A 39 29.20 -29.50 5.43
CA VAL A 39 27.97 -28.71 5.50
C VAL A 39 27.56 -28.17 4.12
N THR A 40 28.52 -27.75 3.30
CA THR A 40 28.26 -27.14 1.98
C THR A 40 27.95 -28.15 0.89
N LYS A 41 28.40 -29.42 1.04
CA LYS A 41 28.24 -30.48 0.03
C LYS A 41 27.42 -31.67 0.52
N ILE A 42 26.53 -31.48 1.49
CA ILE A 42 25.85 -32.62 2.12
C ILE A 42 24.94 -33.42 1.17
N TYR A 43 24.43 -32.76 0.13
CA TYR A 43 23.60 -33.38 -0.91
C TYR A 43 24.34 -33.62 -2.22
N ALA A 44 25.68 -33.51 -2.23
CA ALA A 44 26.51 -33.70 -3.41
C ALA A 44 27.70 -34.62 -3.13
N ASN A 45 27.95 -35.55 -4.04
CA ASN A 45 29.19 -36.33 -4.02
C ASN A 45 30.39 -35.41 -4.32
N PRO A 46 31.63 -35.87 -4.04
CA PRO A 46 32.85 -35.16 -4.47
C PRO A 46 32.85 -34.82 -5.97
N ASP A 47 32.21 -35.66 -6.78
CA ASP A 47 32.09 -35.54 -8.24
C ASP A 47 30.95 -34.60 -8.69
N GLY A 48 30.20 -34.00 -7.75
CA GLY A 48 29.11 -33.05 -8.03
C GLY A 48 27.75 -33.67 -8.37
N THR A 49 27.66 -35.00 -8.44
CA THR A 49 26.36 -35.69 -8.61
C THR A 49 25.51 -35.60 -7.34
N PRO A 50 24.17 -35.61 -7.44
CA PRO A 50 23.30 -35.63 -6.26
C PRO A 50 23.59 -36.84 -5.37
N ARG A 51 23.72 -36.60 -4.06
CA ARG A 51 23.91 -37.62 -3.03
C ARG A 51 22.72 -37.60 -2.07
N VAL A 52 22.29 -38.80 -1.67
CA VAL A 52 21.38 -38.96 -0.53
C VAL A 52 22.24 -39.14 0.74
N PRO A 53 22.04 -38.32 1.79
CA PRO A 53 22.73 -38.50 3.07
C PRO A 53 22.46 -39.89 3.65
N SER A 54 23.42 -40.44 4.38
CA SER A 54 23.23 -41.70 5.13
C SER A 54 22.26 -41.51 6.29
N ASP A 55 21.69 -42.59 6.82
CA ASP A 55 20.68 -42.51 7.89
C ASP A 55 21.18 -41.80 9.16
N SER A 56 22.48 -41.92 9.48
CA SER A 56 23.10 -41.21 10.60
C SER A 56 23.23 -39.72 10.32
N GLU A 57 23.69 -39.34 9.12
CA GLU A 57 23.74 -37.93 8.66
C GLU A 57 22.33 -37.32 8.67
N PHE A 58 21.35 -38.08 8.18
CA PHE A 58 19.95 -37.67 8.13
C PHE A 58 19.35 -37.42 9.51
N LYS A 59 19.65 -38.29 10.49
CA LYS A 59 19.26 -38.10 11.88
C LYS A 59 19.85 -36.80 12.45
N THR A 60 21.13 -36.54 12.21
CA THR A 60 21.80 -35.31 12.67
C THR A 60 21.19 -34.06 12.03
N ILE A 61 20.88 -34.12 10.73
CA ILE A 61 20.20 -33.03 9.99
C ILE A 61 18.82 -32.74 10.59
N ALA A 62 18.04 -33.78 10.91
CA ALA A 62 16.73 -33.62 11.53
C ALA A 62 16.81 -33.02 12.94
N GLU A 63 17.81 -33.42 13.73
CA GLU A 63 18.08 -32.84 15.05
C GLU A 63 18.51 -31.37 14.94
N LEU A 64 19.38 -31.04 13.98
CA LEU A 64 19.79 -29.67 13.68
C LEU A 64 18.59 -28.80 13.28
N GLN A 65 17.65 -29.34 12.51
CA GLN A 65 16.45 -28.62 12.14
C GLN A 65 15.56 -28.32 13.36
N ASN A 66 15.42 -29.27 14.29
CA ASN A 66 14.68 -29.04 15.53
C ASN A 66 15.34 -27.97 16.41
N LEU A 67 16.68 -27.93 16.46
CA LEU A 67 17.43 -26.88 17.15
C LEU A 67 17.29 -25.53 16.43
N PHE A 68 17.32 -25.53 15.10
CA PHE A 68 17.10 -24.36 14.27
C PHE A 68 15.76 -23.70 14.57
N TYR A 69 14.67 -24.47 14.71
CA TYR A 69 13.35 -23.92 15.08
C TYR A 69 13.27 -23.32 16.49
N LYS A 70 14.19 -23.70 17.39
CA LYS A 70 14.27 -23.15 18.74
C LYS A 70 15.17 -21.91 18.82
N ARG A 71 15.88 -21.56 17.73
CA ARG A 71 16.73 -20.35 17.70
C ARG A 71 15.88 -19.08 17.74
N ASN A 72 16.47 -18.05 18.35
CA ASN A 72 15.96 -16.70 18.20
C ASN A 72 16.63 -16.04 16.97
N HIS A 73 15.84 -15.77 15.93
CA HIS A 73 16.30 -15.13 14.69
C HIS A 73 16.18 -13.60 14.69
N LEU A 74 15.86 -12.96 15.82
CA LEU A 74 15.76 -11.49 15.87
C LEU A 74 17.09 -10.84 15.49
N GLN A 75 17.07 -10.07 14.40
CA GLN A 75 18.19 -9.22 13.97
C GLN A 75 18.56 -8.15 15.01
N TRP A 76 17.61 -7.80 15.88
CA TRP A 76 17.82 -6.89 17.00
C TRP A 76 18.89 -7.35 18.00
N ASN A 77 19.18 -8.66 18.07
CA ASN A 77 20.24 -9.20 18.91
C ASN A 77 21.63 -8.66 18.52
N PHE A 78 21.84 -8.27 17.26
CA PHE A 78 23.10 -7.70 16.79
C PHE A 78 23.26 -6.21 17.10
N ILE A 79 22.15 -5.52 17.37
CA ILE A 79 22.10 -4.06 17.55
C ILE A 79 21.99 -3.70 19.03
N LEU A 80 21.30 -4.51 19.83
CA LEU A 80 21.10 -4.26 21.25
C LEU A 80 22.38 -4.55 22.05
N PRO A 81 22.84 -3.62 22.91
CA PRO A 81 23.98 -3.87 23.78
C PRO A 81 23.61 -4.94 24.81
N GLY A 82 24.41 -6.01 24.90
CA GLY A 82 24.19 -7.07 25.89
C GLY A 82 24.75 -8.45 25.53
N ILE A 83 25.10 -8.70 24.27
CA ILE A 83 25.68 -9.98 23.83
C ILE A 83 27.17 -9.77 23.49
N PRO A 84 28.09 -10.59 24.04
CA PRO A 84 29.50 -10.56 23.68
C PRO A 84 29.72 -10.86 22.19
N LYS A 85 30.74 -10.23 21.58
CA LYS A 85 31.06 -10.41 20.14
C LYS A 85 31.28 -11.86 19.75
N GLU A 86 32.01 -12.62 20.56
CA GLU A 86 32.30 -14.05 20.30
C GLU A 86 31.02 -14.89 20.16
N GLN A 87 29.97 -14.57 20.92
CA GLN A 87 28.70 -15.27 20.84
C GLN A 87 27.91 -14.89 19.58
N LEU A 88 28.04 -13.63 19.13
CA LEU A 88 27.44 -13.15 17.89
C LEU A 88 28.15 -13.73 16.66
N ASP A 89 29.47 -13.85 16.72
CA ASP A 89 30.28 -14.45 15.66
C ASP A 89 29.92 -15.94 15.51
N LEU A 90 29.82 -16.68 16.62
CA LEU A 90 29.34 -18.08 16.60
C LEU A 90 27.95 -18.20 15.97
N PHE A 91 27.01 -17.33 16.35
CA PHE A 91 25.67 -17.34 15.75
C PHE A 91 25.72 -17.04 14.25
N LYS A 92 26.58 -16.12 13.81
CA LYS A 92 26.73 -15.76 12.40
C LYS A 92 27.29 -16.93 11.59
N ASP A 93 28.34 -17.57 12.07
CA ASP A 93 28.97 -18.72 11.43
C ASP A 93 27.99 -19.90 11.33
N ASN A 94 27.31 -20.23 12.44
CA ASN A 94 26.25 -21.23 12.46
C ASN A 94 25.11 -20.88 11.48
N THR A 95 24.74 -19.60 11.36
CA THR A 95 23.69 -19.17 10.40
C THR A 95 24.11 -19.43 8.97
N GLN A 96 25.34 -19.10 8.62
CA GLN A 96 25.88 -19.32 7.27
C GLN A 96 25.92 -20.82 6.93
N ASP A 97 26.37 -21.64 7.88
CA ASP A 97 26.43 -23.09 7.72
C ASP A 97 25.01 -23.70 7.57
N LEU A 98 24.07 -23.27 8.41
CA LEU A 98 22.69 -23.75 8.40
C LEU A 98 21.90 -23.36 7.15
N GLN A 99 22.29 -22.27 6.46
CA GLN A 99 21.66 -21.89 5.19
C GLN A 99 21.84 -22.94 4.09
N ASN A 100 22.94 -23.70 4.12
CA ASN A 100 23.24 -24.73 3.11
C ASN A 100 22.26 -25.92 3.17
N PHE A 101 21.65 -26.18 4.33
CA PHE A 101 20.67 -27.25 4.50
C PHE A 101 19.27 -26.87 4.01
N GLN A 102 19.06 -25.61 3.62
CA GLN A 102 17.77 -25.08 3.18
C GLN A 102 16.65 -25.30 4.21
N PHE A 103 16.98 -25.31 5.50
CA PHE A 103 15.97 -25.42 6.55
C PHE A 103 14.95 -24.29 6.42
N VAL A 104 13.68 -24.67 6.28
CA VAL A 104 12.58 -23.71 6.22
C VAL A 104 12.23 -23.35 7.65
N GLY A 105 12.60 -22.14 8.08
CA GLY A 105 12.07 -21.57 9.33
C GLY A 105 10.54 -21.47 9.24
N LYS A 106 9.83 -21.55 10.37
CA LYS A 106 8.36 -21.41 10.39
C LYS A 106 7.85 -20.12 9.74
N ASP A 107 8.74 -19.13 9.60
CA ASP A 107 8.46 -17.80 9.03
C ASP A 107 9.06 -17.61 7.62
N ALA A 108 9.66 -18.63 7.02
CA ALA A 108 10.20 -18.55 5.66
C ALA A 108 9.17 -19.11 4.68
N GLY A 109 8.56 -18.26 3.84
CA GLY A 109 7.60 -18.63 2.78
C GLY A 109 8.18 -19.48 1.65
N LYS A 110 9.13 -20.38 1.94
CA LYS A 110 9.79 -21.25 0.96
C LYS A 110 9.08 -22.58 0.88
N VAL A 111 8.59 -22.92 -0.32
CA VAL A 111 8.10 -24.26 -0.64
C VAL A 111 9.30 -25.20 -0.69
N VAL A 112 9.35 -26.17 0.22
CA VAL A 112 10.36 -27.23 0.20
C VAL A 112 9.66 -28.56 0.06
N ASP A 113 10.04 -29.30 -0.98
CA ASP A 113 9.35 -30.53 -1.38
C ASP A 113 9.43 -31.60 -0.29
N LYS A 114 10.55 -31.71 0.44
CA LYS A 114 10.71 -32.68 1.52
C LYS A 114 11.57 -32.12 2.65
N ILE A 115 11.04 -32.20 3.86
CA ILE A 115 11.73 -31.82 5.09
C ILE A 115 11.77 -33.02 6.04
N PRO A 116 12.94 -33.35 6.65
CA PRO A 116 13.00 -34.34 7.71
C PRO A 116 12.19 -33.89 8.93
N TYR A 117 11.32 -34.75 9.45
CA TYR A 117 10.74 -34.53 10.77
C TYR A 117 10.78 -35.81 11.60
N LYS A 118 10.94 -35.63 12.92
CA LYS A 118 10.80 -36.72 13.88
C LYS A 118 9.34 -36.76 14.32
N ASP A 119 8.68 -37.89 14.09
CA ASP A 119 7.32 -38.10 14.57
C ASP A 119 7.33 -38.16 16.10
N GLU A 120 6.53 -37.31 16.75
CA GLU A 120 6.47 -37.19 18.21
C GLU A 120 5.90 -38.45 18.88
N THR A 121 5.12 -39.25 18.13
CA THR A 121 4.46 -40.45 18.65
C THR A 121 5.28 -41.72 18.48
N THR A 122 5.95 -41.87 17.34
CA THR A 122 6.71 -43.08 16.99
C THR A 122 8.23 -42.89 17.13
N GLY A 123 8.71 -41.66 17.19
CA GLY A 123 10.14 -41.35 17.22
C GLY A 123 10.87 -41.60 15.90
N GLU A 124 10.17 -42.08 14.87
CA GLU A 124 10.69 -42.38 13.54
C GLU A 124 10.94 -41.10 12.74
N LEU A 125 11.99 -41.13 11.91
CA LEU A 125 12.35 -40.05 11.00
C LEU A 125 11.59 -40.22 9.69
N LYS A 126 10.68 -39.29 9.38
CA LYS A 126 9.88 -39.30 8.16
C LYS A 126 10.07 -38.01 7.38
N TRP A 127 9.88 -38.08 6.07
CA TRP A 127 9.87 -36.89 5.20
C TRP A 127 8.44 -36.35 5.12
N ARG A 128 8.27 -35.06 5.43
CA ARG A 128 7.00 -34.36 5.19
C ARG A 128 7.17 -33.35 4.07
N VAL A 129 6.19 -33.32 3.19
CA VAL A 129 6.03 -32.27 2.18
C VAL A 129 5.35 -31.08 2.85
N VAL A 130 6.01 -29.92 2.86
CA VAL A 130 5.46 -28.67 3.43
C VAL A 130 5.21 -27.71 2.29
N ARG A 131 3.94 -27.64 1.84
CA ARG A 131 3.51 -26.78 0.73
C ARG A 131 2.82 -25.50 1.17
N GLU A 132 2.42 -25.39 2.43
CA GLU A 132 1.69 -24.26 2.96
C GLU A 132 2.38 -23.76 4.22
N THR A 133 3.25 -22.76 4.07
CA THR A 133 3.64 -21.93 5.18
C THR A 133 2.54 -20.87 5.36
N GLU A 134 1.77 -20.96 6.44
CA GLU A 134 0.66 -20.04 6.80
C GLU A 134 1.07 -18.56 6.97
N LYS A 135 2.36 -18.21 6.79
CA LYS A 135 2.86 -16.86 7.03
C LYS A 135 3.43 -16.21 5.78
N ALA A 136 2.82 -15.07 5.50
CA ALA A 136 3.20 -13.99 4.59
C ALA A 136 4.66 -14.00 4.14
N GLU A 137 4.86 -13.80 2.84
CA GLU A 137 6.17 -13.77 2.15
C GLU A 137 7.09 -12.59 2.57
N GLY A 138 6.84 -11.97 3.73
CA GLY A 138 7.62 -10.88 4.31
C GLY A 138 7.40 -9.51 3.64
N TRP A 139 7.13 -9.48 2.34
CA TRP A 139 6.82 -8.24 1.59
C TRP A 139 5.39 -7.74 1.84
N GLU A 140 4.48 -8.61 2.24
CA GLU A 140 3.07 -8.27 2.45
C GLU A 140 2.91 -7.23 3.56
N LEU A 141 3.69 -7.33 4.64
CA LEU A 141 3.58 -6.44 5.79
C LEU A 141 3.94 -4.98 5.44
N PRO A 142 5.10 -4.66 4.83
CA PRO A 142 5.37 -3.29 4.38
C PRO A 142 4.40 -2.85 3.28
N TYR A 143 3.96 -3.74 2.41
CA TYR A 143 3.05 -3.37 1.33
C TYR A 143 1.66 -2.96 1.85
N PHE A 144 1.01 -3.81 2.64
CA PHE A 144 -0.35 -3.58 3.13
C PHE A 144 -0.45 -2.52 4.22
N TYR A 145 0.60 -2.34 5.03
CA TYR A 145 0.54 -1.40 6.17
C TYR A 145 1.28 -0.07 5.92
N ILE A 146 2.12 0.02 4.90
CA ILE A 146 2.84 1.27 4.59
C ILE A 146 2.46 1.75 3.19
N ILE A 147 2.75 0.97 2.16
CA ILE A 147 2.64 1.42 0.77
C ILE A 147 1.18 1.71 0.41
N LEU A 148 0.29 0.76 0.69
CA LEU A 148 -1.12 0.83 0.32
C LEU A 148 -1.88 1.97 1.03
N PRO A 149 -1.72 2.20 2.35
CA PRO A 149 -2.26 3.38 3.02
C PRO A 149 -1.74 4.71 2.47
N VAL A 150 -0.45 4.80 2.14
CA VAL A 150 0.13 6.01 1.52
C VAL A 150 -0.50 6.27 0.16
N PHE A 151 -0.69 5.23 -0.66
CA PHE A 151 -1.38 5.36 -1.94
C PHE A 151 -2.82 5.85 -1.79
N PHE A 152 -3.58 5.28 -0.86
CA PHE A 152 -4.94 5.75 -0.57
C PHE A 152 -4.97 7.20 -0.09
N TYR A 153 -4.01 7.59 0.75
CA TYR A 153 -3.89 8.97 1.22
C TYR A 153 -3.60 9.95 0.08
N VAL A 154 -2.67 9.62 -0.83
CA VAL A 154 -2.37 10.46 -2.00
C VAL A 154 -3.57 10.56 -2.93
N LEU A 155 -4.27 9.45 -3.18
CA LEU A 155 -5.50 9.46 -3.97
C LEU A 155 -6.57 10.34 -3.34
N TYR A 156 -6.76 10.24 -2.02
CA TYR A 156 -7.70 11.08 -1.28
C TYR A 156 -7.35 12.57 -1.38
N LEU A 157 -6.08 12.94 -1.22
CA LEU A 157 -5.62 14.33 -1.37
C LEU A 157 -5.86 14.87 -2.78
N LYS A 158 -5.54 14.08 -3.82
CA LYS A 158 -5.81 14.49 -5.21
C LYS A 158 -7.31 14.65 -5.47
N TYR A 159 -8.12 13.72 -5.00
CA TYR A 159 -9.57 13.77 -5.14
C TYR A 159 -10.15 15.01 -4.46
N THR A 160 -9.80 15.27 -3.20
CA THR A 160 -10.29 16.44 -2.45
C THR A 160 -9.83 17.76 -3.09
N ALA A 161 -8.58 17.85 -3.54
CA ALA A 161 -8.09 19.02 -4.27
C ALA A 161 -8.85 19.25 -5.59
N GLN A 162 -9.14 18.19 -6.34
CA GLN A 162 -9.91 18.29 -7.59
C GLN A 162 -11.36 18.70 -7.34
N MET A 163 -12.00 18.15 -6.30
CA MET A 163 -13.36 18.53 -5.93
C MET A 163 -13.43 19.99 -5.48
N LYS A 164 -12.44 20.45 -4.71
CA LYS A 164 -12.34 21.87 -4.32
C LYS A 164 -12.18 22.77 -5.55
N LYS A 165 -11.29 22.43 -6.49
CA LYS A 165 -11.15 23.18 -7.75
C LYS A 165 -12.45 23.20 -8.56
N ARG A 166 -13.20 22.09 -8.63
CA ARG A 166 -14.50 22.07 -9.31
C ARG A 166 -15.54 22.95 -8.61
N ALA A 167 -15.50 23.02 -7.29
CA ALA A 167 -16.42 23.84 -6.50
C ALA A 167 -16.11 25.34 -6.60
N ASP A 168 -14.83 25.71 -6.71
CA ASP A 168 -14.38 27.12 -6.70
C ASP A 168 -14.17 27.69 -8.11
N GLU A 169 -13.74 26.88 -9.07
CA GLU A 169 -13.33 27.32 -10.43
C GLU A 169 -14.03 26.51 -11.54
N GLY A 170 -14.85 25.53 -11.18
CA GLY A 170 -15.46 24.62 -12.15
C GLY A 170 -16.73 25.14 -12.81
N PRO A 171 -17.29 24.36 -13.76
CA PRO A 171 -18.54 24.69 -14.44
C PRO A 171 -19.71 24.91 -13.47
N GLU A 172 -19.74 24.20 -12.35
CA GLU A 172 -20.77 24.37 -11.32
C GLU A 172 -20.69 25.74 -10.64
N TRP A 173 -19.48 26.23 -10.36
CA TRP A 173 -19.29 27.58 -9.84
C TRP A 173 -19.76 28.62 -10.85
N ALA A 174 -19.31 28.49 -12.11
CA ALA A 174 -19.70 29.42 -13.17
C ALA A 174 -21.22 29.44 -13.38
N GLN A 175 -21.88 28.29 -13.29
CA GLN A 175 -23.33 28.20 -13.36
C GLN A 175 -24.01 28.90 -12.17
N LYS A 176 -23.53 28.70 -10.93
CA LYS A 176 -24.07 29.39 -9.75
C LYS A 176 -23.89 30.90 -9.84
N GLU A 177 -22.72 31.36 -10.28
CA GLU A 177 -22.41 32.77 -10.46
C GLU A 177 -23.28 33.40 -11.56
N LEU A 178 -23.47 32.71 -12.70
CA LEU A 178 -24.34 33.19 -13.78
C LEU A 178 -25.80 33.32 -13.33
N ARG A 179 -26.30 32.33 -12.59
CA ARG A 179 -27.65 32.36 -12.01
C ARG A 179 -27.81 33.50 -11.00
N LEU A 180 -26.79 33.72 -10.16
CA LEU A 180 -26.79 34.81 -9.18
C LEU A 180 -26.85 36.17 -9.88
N ARG A 181 -25.98 36.42 -10.87
CA ARG A 181 -25.94 37.68 -11.62
C ARG A 181 -27.25 37.97 -12.37
N ALA A 182 -27.83 36.94 -13.00
CA ALA A 182 -29.11 37.07 -13.70
C ALA A 182 -30.24 37.49 -12.74
N MET A 183 -30.23 36.95 -11.51
CA MET A 183 -31.23 37.32 -10.50
C MET A 183 -30.92 38.66 -9.81
N GLU A 184 -29.66 39.00 -9.58
CA GLU A 184 -29.26 40.31 -9.06
C GLU A 184 -29.74 41.44 -9.98
N GLU A 185 -29.58 41.28 -11.30
CA GLU A 185 -30.07 42.27 -12.26
C GLU A 185 -31.61 42.34 -12.28
N TYR A 186 -32.29 41.20 -12.17
CA TYR A 186 -33.75 41.15 -12.07
C TYR A 186 -34.28 41.85 -10.81
N PHE A 187 -33.58 41.73 -9.68
CA PHE A 187 -33.92 42.40 -8.43
C PHE A 187 -33.24 43.79 -8.29
N HIS A 188 -32.82 44.42 -9.39
CA HIS A 188 -32.25 45.77 -9.42
C HIS A 188 -31.04 45.97 -8.49
N GLY A 189 -30.18 44.96 -8.37
CA GLY A 189 -28.95 45.00 -7.58
C GLY A 189 -29.08 44.51 -6.14
N ASP A 190 -30.24 44.00 -5.73
CA ASP A 190 -30.45 43.44 -4.39
C ASP A 190 -29.95 41.99 -4.29
N THR A 191 -28.70 41.84 -3.86
CA THR A 191 -28.00 40.54 -3.76
C THR A 191 -28.58 39.61 -2.69
N GLU A 192 -29.22 40.15 -1.66
CA GLU A 192 -29.80 39.33 -0.58
C GLU A 192 -31.11 38.70 -1.03
N LYS A 193 -31.95 39.47 -1.74
CA LYS A 193 -33.18 38.94 -2.35
C LYS A 193 -32.88 37.90 -3.44
N ALA A 194 -31.85 38.10 -4.25
CA ALA A 194 -31.41 37.12 -5.24
C ALA A 194 -30.99 35.79 -4.59
N LYS A 195 -30.23 35.83 -3.49
CA LYS A 195 -29.81 34.63 -2.74
C LYS A 195 -30.98 33.92 -2.06
N GLN A 196 -31.92 34.66 -1.47
CA GLN A 196 -33.14 34.09 -0.88
C GLN A 196 -34.04 33.45 -1.95
N PHE A 197 -34.17 34.07 -3.12
CA PHE A 197 -34.94 33.52 -4.23
C PHE A 197 -34.29 32.26 -4.84
N LEU A 198 -32.96 32.16 -4.83
CA LEU A 198 -32.22 30.98 -5.29
C LEU A 198 -32.13 29.87 -4.24
N SER A 199 -32.44 30.13 -2.97
CA SER A 199 -32.48 29.10 -1.91
C SER A 199 -33.54 28.03 -2.21
N ASN A 200 -33.25 26.78 -1.84
CA ASN A 200 -34.15 25.64 -1.98
C ASN A 200 -35.04 25.43 -0.73
N GLU A 201 -34.87 26.23 0.32
CA GLU A 201 -35.60 26.06 1.57
C GLU A 201 -37.10 26.29 1.39
N GLY A 202 -37.91 25.29 1.73
CA GLY A 202 -39.37 25.36 1.77
C GLY A 202 -40.10 25.33 0.42
N LYS A 203 -39.40 25.14 -0.71
CA LYS A 203 -40.00 25.15 -2.06
C LYS A 203 -40.41 23.74 -2.52
N SER A 204 -41.58 23.66 -3.13
CA SER A 204 -42.07 22.46 -3.82
C SER A 204 -41.32 22.22 -5.14
N GLU A 205 -41.36 20.99 -5.66
CA GLU A 205 -40.68 20.65 -6.93
C GLU A 205 -41.17 21.48 -8.12
N ARG A 206 -42.44 21.89 -8.10
CA ARG A 206 -43.04 22.75 -9.13
C ARG A 206 -42.48 24.18 -9.06
N GLU A 207 -42.38 24.75 -7.86
CA GLU A 207 -41.80 26.08 -7.65
C GLU A 207 -40.31 26.13 -7.99
N LEU A 208 -39.59 25.01 -7.80
CA LEU A 208 -38.19 24.91 -8.23
C LEU A 208 -38.04 24.93 -9.75
N ARG A 209 -38.96 24.29 -10.49
CA ARG A 209 -38.96 24.32 -11.96
C ARG A 209 -39.32 25.70 -12.50
N ASP A 210 -40.38 26.32 -11.97
CA ASP A 210 -40.79 27.66 -12.38
C ASP A 210 -39.69 28.71 -12.12
N ARG A 211 -38.95 28.56 -11.02
CA ARG A 211 -37.74 29.35 -10.73
C ARG A 211 -36.65 29.13 -11.78
N ASP A 212 -36.32 27.87 -12.06
CA ASP A 212 -35.25 27.54 -13.00
C ASP A 212 -35.58 28.02 -14.42
N ASP A 213 -36.84 27.92 -14.84
CA ASP A 213 -37.33 28.46 -16.11
C ASP A 213 -37.23 29.99 -16.16
N LEU A 214 -37.59 30.69 -15.08
CA LEU A 214 -37.41 32.14 -14.99
C LEU A 214 -35.94 32.54 -15.07
N VAL A 215 -35.05 31.81 -14.40
CA VAL A 215 -33.61 32.07 -14.43
C VAL A 215 -33.04 31.84 -15.83
N VAL A 216 -33.44 30.76 -16.51
CA VAL A 216 -33.02 30.46 -17.89
C VAL A 216 -33.54 31.53 -18.86
N ALA A 217 -34.80 31.92 -18.75
CA ALA A 217 -35.38 32.97 -19.59
C ALA A 217 -34.63 34.31 -19.44
N ARG A 218 -34.17 34.64 -18.23
CA ARG A 218 -33.36 35.84 -17.99
C ARG A 218 -31.97 35.70 -18.59
N ILE A 219 -31.28 34.59 -18.35
CA ILE A 219 -29.97 34.31 -18.96
C ILE A 219 -30.01 34.42 -20.48
N LEU A 220 -31.08 33.93 -21.13
CA LEU A 220 -31.24 34.03 -22.59
C LEU A 220 -31.56 35.45 -23.08
N ALA A 221 -32.16 36.28 -22.23
CA ALA A 221 -32.57 37.65 -22.58
C ALA A 221 -31.48 38.70 -22.36
N GLY A 222 -30.39 38.37 -21.66
CA GLY A 222 -29.36 39.33 -21.27
C GLY A 222 -27.93 38.83 -21.43
N ASP A 223 -27.00 39.77 -21.61
CA ASP A 223 -25.57 39.50 -21.72
C ASP A 223 -24.87 39.69 -20.36
N TYR A 224 -24.88 38.65 -19.53
CA TYR A 224 -24.28 38.68 -18.18
C TYR A 224 -22.78 38.38 -18.17
N ASP A 225 -22.21 38.12 -19.33
CA ASP A 225 -20.80 37.87 -19.49
C ASP A 225 -20.00 39.18 -19.56
N LYS A 226 -19.06 39.36 -18.63
CA LYS A 226 -18.21 40.55 -18.54
C LYS A 226 -16.96 40.46 -19.42
N LEU A 227 -16.83 39.46 -20.29
CA LEU A 227 -15.68 39.32 -21.20
C LEU A 227 -15.41 40.58 -22.05
N ALA A 228 -16.45 41.28 -22.53
CA ALA A 228 -16.28 42.52 -23.29
C ALA A 228 -15.65 43.65 -22.46
N SER A 229 -15.97 43.73 -21.17
CA SER A 229 -15.40 44.72 -20.24
C SER A 229 -13.94 44.44 -19.86
N LEU A 230 -13.49 43.19 -20.06
CA LEU A 230 -12.10 42.75 -19.83
C LEU A 230 -11.23 42.94 -21.07
N LYS A 231 -11.83 43.06 -22.28
CA LYS A 231 -11.15 43.36 -23.56
C LYS A 231 -10.75 44.83 -23.72
N LYS A 232 -10.37 45.54 -22.65
CA LYS A 232 -10.00 46.98 -22.69
C LYS A 232 -8.66 47.29 -23.38
N LYS A 233 -7.87 46.27 -23.72
CA LYS A 233 -6.64 46.40 -24.54
C LYS A 233 -6.54 45.21 -25.51
N MET A 234 -7.38 45.17 -26.53
CA MET A 234 -7.01 44.44 -27.74
C MET A 234 -6.27 45.43 -28.66
N PRO A 235 -4.99 45.19 -29.03
CA PRO A 235 -4.34 46.00 -30.05
C PRO A 235 -5.15 45.90 -31.35
N GLU A 236 -5.33 47.02 -32.06
CA GLU A 236 -6.20 47.20 -33.25
C GLU A 236 -5.93 46.25 -34.44
N GLY A 237 -5.01 45.30 -34.33
CA GLY A 237 -4.59 44.40 -35.42
C GLY A 237 -5.14 42.96 -35.40
N LEU A 238 -6.03 42.60 -34.47
CA LEU A 238 -6.53 41.21 -34.32
C LEU A 238 -8.07 41.09 -34.45
N VAL A 239 -8.71 42.01 -35.15
CA VAL A 239 -10.06 41.77 -35.67
C VAL A 239 -9.88 40.98 -36.97
N PRO A 240 -10.33 39.71 -37.07
CA PRO A 240 -10.37 39.04 -38.36
C PRO A 240 -11.33 39.83 -39.24
N GLN A 241 -10.79 40.49 -40.27
CA GLN A 241 -11.63 41.11 -41.30
C GLN A 241 -12.42 39.99 -41.96
N PRO A 242 -13.73 40.16 -42.22
CA PRO A 242 -14.45 39.21 -43.05
C PRO A 242 -13.74 39.15 -44.40
N GLU A 243 -13.30 37.95 -44.80
CA GLU A 243 -12.77 37.71 -46.14
C GLU A 243 -13.77 38.29 -47.14
N ARG A 244 -13.35 39.32 -47.88
CA ARG A 244 -14.10 39.77 -49.05
C ARG A 244 -14.04 38.62 -50.05
N ASP A 245 -15.16 37.94 -50.23
CA ASP A 245 -15.40 36.98 -51.31
C ASP A 245 -15.13 37.65 -52.67
N ALA A 246 -13.88 37.58 -53.11
CA ALA A 246 -13.51 37.91 -54.47
C ALA A 246 -13.85 36.70 -55.34
N LYS A 247 -15.12 36.61 -55.78
CA LYS A 247 -15.56 35.98 -57.05
C LYS A 247 -17.09 35.94 -57.16
N ILE A 248 -17.66 36.93 -57.84
CA ILE A 248 -18.68 36.82 -58.91
C ILE A 248 -18.54 38.16 -59.68
N GLY A 249 -18.13 38.26 -60.95
CA GLY A 249 -18.35 37.37 -62.08
C GLY A 249 -19.51 37.89 -62.94
N ILE A 250 -19.38 39.07 -63.55
CA ILE A 250 -19.92 39.43 -64.89
C ILE A 250 -18.89 40.35 -65.55
#